data_AF-A0AAV7DT99-F1
#
_entry.id   AF-A0AAV7DT99-F1
#
_cell.length_a   1.000
_cell.length_b   1.000
_cell.length_c   1.000
_cell.angle_alpha   90.00
_cell.angle_beta   90.00
_cell.angle_gamma   90.00
#
_symmetry.space_group_name_H-M   'P 1'
#
loop_
_entity.id
_entity.type
_entity.pdbx_description
1 polymer ?
#
loop_
_entity_poly.entity_id
_entity_poly.type
_entity_poly.pdbx_seq_one_letter_code
_entity_poly.pdbx_strand_id
1 'polypeptide(L)' 'MDYKKIADDVAQKILSYSQDTSGWKVAKSTKDITVSWKPSNEYPGNIYRGEGILLEIPEKVIPYVSGQI' A
#
# COMPACT_ATOMS: atom_id res chain seq x y z
N MET A 1 -8.48 19.75 15.18
CA MET A 1 -7.75 18.50 14.89
C MET A 1 -6.44 18.87 14.23
N ASP A 2 -5.34 18.23 14.60
CA ASP A 2 -4.09 18.36 13.85
C ASP A 2 -4.09 17.34 12.71
N TYR A 3 -4.72 17.73 11.59
CA TYR A 3 -4.84 16.86 10.42
C TYR A 3 -3.49 16.58 9.76
N LYS A 4 -2.53 17.49 9.87
CA LYS A 4 -1.19 17.30 9.33
C LYS A 4 -0.50 16.15 10.05
N LYS A 5 -0.50 16.19 11.38
CA LYS A 5 0.09 15.11 12.19
C LYS A 5 -0.55 13.76 11.87
N ILE A 6 -1.87 13.70 11.77
CA ILE A 6 -2.58 12.46 11.43
C ILE A 6 -2.15 11.95 10.05
N ALA A 7 -2.06 12.84 9.06
CA ALA A 7 -1.60 12.47 7.72
C ALA A 7 -0.15 11.95 7.72
N ASP A 8 0.75 12.61 8.45
CA ASP A 8 2.15 12.22 8.57
C ASP A 8 2.28 10.84 9.25
N ASP A 9 1.54 10.60 10.34
CA ASP A 9 1.53 9.32 11.06
C ASP A 9 1.01 8.18 10.16
N VAL A 10 -0.05 8.44 9.38
CA VAL A 10 -0.59 7.46 8.41
C VAL A 10 0.41 7.19 7.29
N ALA A 11 1.06 8.23 6.74
CA ALA A 11 2.05 8.06 5.69
C ALA A 11 3.24 7.20 6.14
N GLN A 12 3.77 7.43 7.34
CA GLN A 12 4.83 6.62 7.93
C GLN A 12 4.39 5.17 8.14
N LYS A 13 3.16 4.97 8.60
CA LYS A 13 2.61 3.64 8.78
C LYS A 13 2.50 2.86 7.47
N ILE A 14 1.96 3.47 6.42
CA ILE A 14 1.84 2.81 5.11
C ILE A 14 3.22 2.50 4.53
N LEU A 15 4.20 3.41 4.67
CA LEU A 15 5.58 3.17 4.27
C LEU A 15 6.21 1.98 5.01
N SER A 16 5.92 1.82 6.31
CA SER A 16 6.41 0.67 7.08
C SER A 16 5.91 -0.66 6.50
N TYR A 17 4.69 -0.71 5.96
CA TYR A 17 4.11 -1.92 5.37
C TYR A 17 4.73 -2.29 4.02
N SER A 18 5.25 -1.32 3.26
CA SER A 18 5.98 -1.62 2.02
C SER A 18 7.41 -2.09 2.29
N GLN A 19 8.02 -1.67 3.40
CA GLN A 19 9.37 -2.08 3.81
C GLN A 19 9.37 -3.41 4.58
N ASP A 20 8.25 -3.76 5.22
CA ASP A 20 8.07 -5.02 5.92
C ASP A 20 7.97 -6.19 4.94
N THR A 21 8.93 -7.10 5.04
CA THR A 21 9.01 -8.34 4.25
C THR A 21 8.48 -9.57 5.01
N SER A 22 8.00 -9.40 6.23
CA SER A 22 7.59 -10.49 7.13
C SER A 22 6.07 -10.65 7.21
N GLY A 23 5.60 -11.88 7.50
CA GLY A 23 4.19 -12.15 7.81
C GLY A 23 3.19 -12.04 6.66
N TRP A 24 3.61 -11.55 5.49
CA TRP A 24 2.81 -11.49 4.28
C TRP A 24 2.61 -12.86 3.64
N LYS A 25 1.36 -13.17 3.29
CA LYS A 25 0.96 -14.38 2.59
C LYS A 25 0.36 -14.00 1.24
N VAL A 26 0.75 -14.68 0.17
CA VAL A 26 0.20 -14.43 -1.16
C VAL A 26 -1.28 -14.83 -1.17
N ALA A 27 -2.16 -13.88 -1.53
CA ALA A 27 -3.59 -14.11 -1.77
C ALA A 27 -3.84 -14.49 -3.23
N LYS A 28 -3.18 -13.78 -4.16
CA LYS A 28 -3.29 -14.00 -5.60
C LYS A 28 -2.03 -13.49 -6.29
N SER A 29 -1.55 -14.20 -7.30
CA SER A 29 -0.46 -13.71 -8.14
C SER A 29 -0.80 -13.95 -9.60
N THR A 30 -0.47 -12.97 -10.43
CA THR A 30 -0.60 -12.96 -11.88
C THR A 30 0.73 -12.50 -12.47
N LYS A 31 0.84 -12.42 -13.79
CA LYS A 31 2.09 -12.02 -14.46
C LYS A 31 2.63 -10.68 -13.96
N ASP A 32 1.76 -9.69 -13.79
CA ASP A 32 2.16 -8.29 -13.55
C ASP A 32 1.86 -7.80 -12.13
N ILE A 33 1.03 -8.54 -11.38
CA ILE A 33 0.52 -8.13 -10.07
C ILE A 33 0.56 -9.30 -9.09
N THR A 34 1.07 -9.04 -7.88
CA THR A 34 0.94 -9.91 -6.72
C THR A 34 0.15 -9.20 -5.63
N VAL A 35 -0.86 -9.88 -5.09
CA VAL A 35 -1.65 -9.46 -3.94
C VAL A 35 -1.27 -10.33 -2.76
N SER A 36 -0.84 -9.70 -1.69
CA SER A 36 -0.48 -10.35 -0.42
C SER A 36 -1.34 -9.82 0.72
N TRP A 37 -1.47 -10.61 1.79
CA TRP A 37 -2.21 -10.23 2.99
C TRP A 37 -1.47 -10.59 4.27
N LYS A 38 -1.78 -9.87 5.35
CA LYS A 38 -1.38 -10.23 6.71
C LYS A 38 -2.47 -9.85 7.72
N PRO A 39 -2.56 -10.50 8.90
CA PRO A 39 -3.50 -10.08 9.94
C PRO A 39 -3.30 -8.61 10.32
N SER A 40 -4.41 -7.89 10.48
CA SER A 40 -4.40 -6.51 10.95
C SER A 40 -4.21 -6.46 12.46
N ASN A 41 -3.45 -5.47 12.93
CA ASN A 41 -3.31 -5.15 14.35
C ASN A 41 -4.34 -4.11 14.82
N GLU A 42 -5.17 -3.57 13.92
CA GLU A 42 -6.08 -2.45 14.20
C GLU A 42 -7.55 -2.85 14.21
N TYR A 43 -7.89 -3.92 13.51
CA TYR A 43 -9.27 -4.38 13.37
C TYR A 43 -9.29 -5.91 13.16
N PRO A 44 -10.39 -6.59 13.49
CA PRO A 44 -10.54 -8.02 13.22
C PRO A 44 -10.64 -8.26 11.70
N GLY A 45 -9.50 -8.50 11.06
CA GLY A 45 -9.41 -8.72 9.62
C GLY A 45 -7.98 -8.74 9.11
N ASN A 46 -7.81 -8.59 7.79
CA ASN A 46 -6.51 -8.61 7.12
C ASN A 46 -6.22 -7.28 6.43
N ILE A 47 -4.95 -6.92 6.41
CA ILE A 47 -4.38 -5.87 5.54
C ILE A 47 -4.00 -6.53 4.22
N TYR A 48 -4.28 -5.86 3.11
CA TYR A 48 -3.91 -6.31 1.77
C TYR A 48 -2.92 -5.36 1.13
N ARG A 49 -1.96 -5.91 0.39
CA ARG A 49 -0.93 -5.18 -0.36
C ARG A 49 -0.90 -5.70 -1.79
N GLY A 50 -1.11 -4.82 -2.76
CA GLY A 50 -0.96 -5.11 -4.18
C GLY A 50 0.34 -4.52 -4.70
N GLU A 51 1.18 -5.34 -5.33
CA GLU A 51 2.49 -4.95 -5.84
C GLU A 51 2.57 -5.32 -7.32
N GLY A 52 3.08 -4.38 -8.13
CA GLY A 52 3.31 -4.55 -9.55
C GLY A 52 4.27 -3.48 -10.05
N ILE A 53 4.94 -3.76 -11.17
CA ILE A 53 5.87 -2.82 -11.81
C ILE A 53 5.19 -2.22 -13.02
N LEU A 54 5.07 -0.88 -13.05
CA LEU A 54 4.65 -0.13 -14.21
C LEU A 54 5.87 0.52 -14.86
N LEU A 55 6.03 0.35 -16.17
CA LEU A 55 7.14 0.91 -16.94
C LEU A 55 6.94 2.40 -17.26
N GLU A 56 6.75 3.22 -16.23
CA GLU A 56 6.63 4.67 -16.32
C GLU A 56 7.23 5.36 -15.10
N ILE A 57 7.46 6.68 -15.19
CA ILE A 57 7.90 7.50 -14.06
C ILE A 57 6.73 7.84 -13.11
N PRO A 58 6.95 7.88 -11.78
CA PRO A 58 5.88 8.14 -10.81
C PRO A 58 5.06 9.39 -11.08
N GLU A 59 5.66 10.47 -11.59
CA GLU A 59 5.01 11.75 -11.88
C GLU A 59 3.90 11.63 -12.93
N LYS A 60 4.01 10.67 -13.85
CA LYS A 60 2.97 10.39 -14.83
C LYS A 60 1.88 9.47 -14.29
N VAL A 61 2.16 8.71 -13.23
CA VAL A 61 1.27 7.67 -12.71
C VAL A 61 0.40 8.20 -11.57
N ILE A 62 1.00 8.96 -10.66
CA ILE A 62 0.34 9.50 -9.45
C ILE A 62 -0.98 10.23 -9.75
N PRO A 63 -1.12 11.08 -10.80
CA PRO A 63 -2.38 11.77 -11.10
C PRO A 63 -3.58 10.82 -11.29
N TYR A 64 -3.35 9.62 -11.84
CA TYR A 64 -4.41 8.62 -12.05
C TYR A 64 -4.86 7.94 -10.76
N VAL A 65 -4.08 8.04 -9.68
CA VAL A 65 -4.36 7.41 -8.37
C VAL A 65 -4.82 8.44 -7.34
N SER A 66 -4.36 9.69 -7.45
CA SER A 66 -4.68 10.77 -6.50
C SER A 66 -6.08 11.39 -6.70
N GLY A 67 -6.83 10.94 -7.72
CA GLY A 67 -8.14 11.50 -8.05
C GLY A 67 -8.07 12.91 -8.63
N GLN A 68 -6.89 13.33 -9.09
CA GLN A 68 -6.64 14.58 -9.79
C GLN A 68 -6.79 14.34 -11.29
N ILE A 69 -8.02 14.09 -11.73
CA ILE A 69 -8.40 13.96 -13.15
C ILE A 69 -9.25 15.16 -13.54
#